data_AF-A0A6D2K2S0-F1
#
_entry.id   AF-A0A6D2K2S0-F1
#
_cell.length_a   1.000
_cell.length_b   1.000
_cell.length_c   1.000
_cell.angle_alpha   90.00
_cell.angle_beta   90.00
_cell.angle_gamma   90.00
#
_symmetry.space_group_name_H-M   'P 1'
#
loop_
_entity.id
_entity.type
_entity.pdbx_description
1 polymer ?
#
loop_
_entity_poly.entity_id
_entity_poly.type
_entity_poly.pdbx_seq_one_letter_code
_entity_poly.pdbx_strand_id
1 'polypeptide(L)'
;MKKEEEHENSCHGEETLIPGGAGWEERFKRIQNLNTEEESDEFYELTAADYFRLAATKKEDKSLKTRKLREAEEAARRAKLTKAVMRVRFPDNHTLEATFHPSEKIQCLIDLLKRVVAHPDTSFYLYTTPPKKQIKDFSQDFYTAGFIPGAIVYFAHDQPKDDGASSTPYLSEEILSLKDLEVTTKAEEPVEPSSEPDTTDAGPAPVEQEPKPAEKKNAKPKWFKM
;
A
#
# COMPACT_ATOMS: atom_id res chain seq x y z
N MET A 1 -19.49 16.70 -28.21
CA MET A 1 -20.16 16.16 -27.02
C MET A 1 -19.41 14.90 -26.60
N LYS A 2 -18.44 15.06 -25.70
CA LYS A 2 -17.74 13.92 -25.07
C LYS A 2 -18.66 13.42 -23.98
N LYS A 3 -19.08 12.16 -24.08
CA LYS A 3 -19.79 11.46 -23.00
C LYS A 3 -18.84 11.41 -21.80
N GLU A 4 -19.29 11.98 -20.69
CA GLU A 4 -18.77 11.66 -19.36
C GLU A 4 -19.15 10.22 -19.08
N GLU A 5 -18.13 9.40 -18.92
CA GLU A 5 -18.26 8.00 -18.50
C GLU A 5 -18.19 8.03 -16.98
N GLU A 6 -19.37 8.10 -16.35
CA GLU A 6 -19.53 7.87 -14.92
C GLU A 6 -19.17 6.42 -14.63
N HIS A 7 -17.90 6.18 -14.34
CA HIS A 7 -17.48 4.95 -13.69
C HIS A 7 -18.01 4.98 -12.26
N GLU A 8 -19.07 4.21 -12.06
CA GLU A 8 -19.58 3.81 -10.76
C GLU A 8 -18.46 3.09 -10.00
N ASN A 9 -17.75 3.85 -9.15
CA ASN A 9 -16.70 3.34 -8.29
C ASN A 9 -17.34 2.47 -7.20
N SER A 10 -17.57 1.21 -7.55
CA SER A 10 -17.88 0.13 -6.61
C SER A 10 -16.73 0.00 -5.62
N CYS A 11 -17.01 0.25 -4.34
CA CYS A 11 -16.08 0.09 -3.24
C CYS A 11 -15.81 -1.41 -3.05
N HIS A 12 -14.78 -1.93 -3.72
CA HIS A 12 -14.29 -3.29 -3.49
C HIS A 12 -13.36 -3.33 -2.28
N GLY A 13 -13.88 -2.87 -1.13
CA GLY A 13 -13.26 -3.13 0.16
C GLY A 13 -13.45 -4.58 0.50
N GLU A 14 -12.46 -5.41 0.19
CA GLU A 14 -12.43 -6.80 0.65
C GLU A 14 -12.12 -6.79 2.15
N GLU A 15 -13.13 -7.09 2.96
CA GLU A 15 -13.00 -7.28 4.41
C GLU A 15 -12.21 -8.57 4.65
N THR A 16 -10.89 -8.43 4.67
CA THR A 16 -9.97 -9.49 5.08
C THR A 16 -9.57 -9.23 6.52
N LEU A 17 -10.32 -9.83 7.44
CA LEU A 17 -9.92 -9.96 8.84
C LEU A 17 -8.87 -11.07 8.93
N ILE A 18 -7.60 -10.70 8.78
CA ILE A 18 -6.46 -11.55 9.15
C ILE A 18 -6.12 -11.23 10.61
N PRO A 19 -5.85 -12.25 11.46
CA PRO A 19 -5.84 -12.18 12.92
C PRO A 19 -5.29 -10.90 13.50
N GLY A 20 -6.09 -10.34 14.41
CA GLY A 20 -5.69 -9.30 15.34
C GLY A 20 -4.57 -9.80 16.23
N GLY A 21 -3.34 -9.76 15.70
CA GLY A 21 -2.18 -9.85 16.52
C GLY A 21 -2.10 -8.60 17.38
N ALA A 22 -2.12 -8.82 18.70
CA ALA A 22 -1.32 -8.08 19.67
C ALA A 22 0.12 -7.74 19.17
N GLY A 23 0.54 -8.40 18.09
CA GLY A 23 1.67 -8.15 17.22
C GLY A 23 1.92 -6.74 16.68
N TRP A 24 1.06 -5.71 16.71
CA TRP A 24 1.55 -4.36 16.32
C TRP A 24 2.25 -3.65 17.47
N GLU A 25 1.68 -3.67 18.68
CA GLU A 25 2.39 -3.23 19.89
C GLU A 25 3.46 -4.23 20.32
N GLU A 26 3.27 -5.54 20.11
CA GLU A 26 4.32 -6.54 20.30
C GLU A 26 5.36 -6.54 19.19
N ARG A 27 5.09 -6.13 17.94
CA ARG A 27 6.14 -5.89 16.92
C ARG A 27 6.82 -4.57 17.15
N PHE A 28 6.13 -3.52 17.60
CA PHE A 28 6.79 -2.29 18.06
C PHE A 28 7.65 -2.59 19.30
N LYS A 29 7.13 -3.31 20.30
CA LYS A 29 7.89 -3.76 21.46
C LYS A 29 8.98 -4.77 21.07
N ARG A 30 8.78 -5.67 20.11
CA ARG A 30 9.83 -6.59 19.62
C ARG A 30 10.88 -5.82 18.82
N ILE A 31 10.51 -4.79 18.06
CA ILE A 31 11.46 -3.87 17.42
C ILE A 31 12.22 -3.06 18.48
N GLN A 32 11.57 -2.61 19.55
CA GLN A 32 12.25 -1.93 20.67
C GLN A 32 13.09 -2.88 21.52
N ASN A 33 12.67 -4.13 21.70
CA ASN A 33 13.36 -5.16 22.49
C ASN A 33 14.51 -5.82 21.70
N LEU A 34 14.47 -5.80 20.36
CA LEU A 34 15.62 -6.07 19.48
C LEU A 34 16.64 -4.92 19.51
N ASN A 35 16.23 -3.72 19.92
CA ASN A 35 17.07 -2.54 20.08
C ASN A 35 17.64 -2.42 21.51
N THR A 36 17.51 -3.47 22.32
CA THR A 36 18.03 -3.56 23.70
C THR A 36 19.13 -4.61 23.81
N GLU A 37 19.76 -5.00 22.70
CA GLU A 37 21.17 -5.37 22.77
C GLU A 37 21.92 -4.04 22.75
N GLU A 38 22.72 -3.74 23.78
CA GLU A 38 23.65 -2.61 23.73
C GLU A 38 24.59 -2.85 22.54
N GLU A 39 24.27 -2.25 21.40
CA GLU A 39 25.12 -2.27 20.22
C GLU A 39 26.51 -1.73 20.63
N SER A 40 27.57 -2.47 20.31
CA SER A 40 28.94 -2.03 20.61
C SER A 40 29.27 -0.71 19.90
N ASP A 41 30.13 0.12 20.50
CA ASP A 41 30.56 1.40 19.93
C ASP A 41 31.06 1.30 18.47
N GLU A 42 31.63 0.16 18.06
CA GLU A 42 32.07 -0.11 16.68
C GLU A 42 30.94 0.02 15.63
N PHE A 43 29.68 -0.24 15.99
CA PHE A 43 28.52 -0.04 15.11
C PHE A 43 28.31 1.44 14.74
N TYR A 44 28.66 2.34 15.66
CA TYR A 44 28.56 3.78 15.47
C TYR A 44 29.83 4.38 14.84
N GLU A 45 30.91 3.61 14.72
CA GLU A 45 32.12 4.04 14.03
C GLU A 45 31.97 3.95 12.51
N LEU A 46 32.34 5.03 11.81
CA LEU A 46 32.26 5.08 10.36
C LEU A 46 33.34 4.19 9.73
N THR A 47 32.92 3.09 9.11
CA THR A 47 33.85 2.19 8.42
C THR A 47 34.27 2.74 7.05
N ALA A 48 35.37 2.24 6.51
CA ALA A 48 35.80 2.57 5.15
C ALA A 48 34.72 2.22 4.10
N ALA A 49 33.98 1.14 4.31
CA ALA A 49 32.87 0.75 3.44
C ALA A 49 31.75 1.80 3.45
N ASP A 50 31.39 2.33 4.62
CA ASP A 50 30.39 3.39 4.77
C ASP A 50 30.84 4.67 4.07
N TYR A 51 32.13 5.01 4.21
CA TYR A 51 32.74 6.14 3.50
C TYR A 51 32.58 6.01 1.98
N PHE A 52 32.86 4.83 1.39
CA PHE A 52 32.69 4.62 -0.04
C PHE A 52 31.22 4.70 -0.48
N ARG A 53 30.26 4.19 0.31
CA ARG A 53 28.82 4.34 0.02
C ARG A 53 28.38 5.80 0.04
N LEU A 54 28.81 6.57 1.02
CA LEU A 54 28.53 8.01 1.13
C LEU A 54 29.22 8.82 0.01
N ALA A 55 30.44 8.44 -0.37
CA ALA A 55 31.16 9.08 -1.47
C ALA A 55 30.51 8.79 -2.84
N ALA A 56 29.91 7.61 -3.01
CA ALA A 56 29.16 7.26 -4.21
C ALA A 56 27.85 8.06 -4.33
N THR A 57 27.13 8.29 -3.23
CA THR A 57 25.85 9.03 -3.24
C THR A 57 26.01 10.55 -3.40
N LYS A 58 27.17 11.11 -3.01
CA LYS A 58 27.48 12.54 -3.21
C LYS A 58 27.67 12.95 -4.68
N LYS A 59 27.86 12.00 -5.58
CA LYS A 59 27.81 12.26 -7.02
C LYS A 59 26.35 12.37 -7.43
N GLU A 60 25.71 13.48 -7.08
CA GLU A 60 24.41 13.82 -7.64
C GLU A 60 24.59 13.97 -9.15
N ASP A 61 24.11 12.98 -9.91
CA ASP A 61 23.86 13.12 -11.33
C ASP A 61 22.79 14.20 -11.52
N LYS A 62 23.22 15.47 -11.58
CA LYS A 62 22.42 16.63 -11.99
C LYS A 62 22.11 16.52 -13.49
N SER A 63 21.48 15.41 -13.85
CA SER A 63 20.97 15.13 -15.17
C SER A 63 19.63 15.83 -15.33
N LEU A 64 19.43 16.45 -16.49
CA LEU A 64 18.15 17.08 -16.82
C LEU A 64 17.10 15.96 -16.95
N LYS A 65 16.27 15.76 -15.92
CA LYS A 65 15.13 14.83 -15.99
C LYS A 65 14.14 15.35 -17.03
N THR A 66 14.00 14.66 -18.15
CA THR A 66 12.98 14.98 -19.15
C THR A 66 11.58 14.71 -18.58
N ARG A 67 10.55 15.40 -19.07
CA ARG A 67 9.14 15.16 -18.68
C ARG A 67 8.77 13.67 -18.76
N LYS A 68 9.22 12.99 -19.82
CA LYS A 68 8.99 11.55 -20.03
C LYS A 68 9.61 10.70 -18.93
N LEU A 69 10.82 11.04 -18.47
CA LEU A 69 11.49 10.31 -17.40
C LEU A 69 10.75 10.46 -16.06
N ARG A 70 10.29 11.68 -15.74
CA ARG A 70 9.52 11.93 -14.50
C ARG A 70 8.18 11.19 -14.51
N GLU A 71 7.46 11.23 -15.63
CA GLU A 71 6.18 10.54 -15.78
C GLU A 71 6.34 9.01 -15.71
N ALA A 72 7.39 8.46 -16.33
CA ALA A 72 7.69 7.03 -16.25
C ALA A 72 8.10 6.59 -14.83
N GLU A 73 8.89 7.40 -14.11
CA GLU A 73 9.28 7.14 -12.72
C GLU A 73 8.06 7.14 -11.79
N GLU A 74 7.16 8.13 -11.94
CA GLU A 74 5.91 8.19 -11.19
C GLU A 74 4.97 7.02 -11.51
N ALA A 75 4.85 6.64 -12.78
CA ALA A 75 4.05 5.49 -13.19
C ALA A 75 4.62 4.17 -12.64
N ALA A 76 5.95 4.00 -12.69
CA ALA A 76 6.62 2.83 -12.11
C ALA A 76 6.46 2.77 -10.58
N ARG A 77 6.46 3.93 -9.91
CA ARG A 77 6.20 3.99 -8.45
C ARG A 77 4.76 3.61 -8.14
N ARG A 78 3.79 4.11 -8.91
CA ARG A 78 2.37 3.75 -8.77
C ARG A 78 2.14 2.27 -9.00
N ALA A 79 2.73 1.68 -10.03
CA ALA A 79 2.56 0.26 -10.35
C ALA A 79 3.06 -0.69 -9.24
N LYS A 80 4.06 -0.28 -8.46
CA LYS A 80 4.58 -1.06 -7.31
C LYS A 80 3.64 -1.02 -6.10
N LEU A 81 2.79 0.00 -6.01
CA LEU A 81 1.90 0.24 -4.89
C LEU A 81 0.53 -0.31 -5.26
N THR A 82 0.27 -1.57 -4.90
CA THR A 82 -0.97 -2.27 -5.25
C THR A 82 -1.98 -2.30 -4.12
N LYS A 83 -1.55 -2.02 -2.89
CA LYS A 83 -2.36 -2.09 -1.66
C LYS A 83 -2.07 -0.91 -0.74
N ALA A 84 -3.09 -0.52 0.01
CA ALA A 84 -3.09 0.55 1.00
C ALA A 84 -3.57 -0.01 2.34
N VAL A 85 -2.71 -0.11 3.35
CA VAL A 85 -3.12 -0.64 4.67
C VAL A 85 -3.42 0.52 5.62
N MET A 86 -4.68 0.67 6.00
CA MET A 86 -5.13 1.71 6.93
C MET A 86 -5.32 1.13 8.32
N ARG A 87 -4.75 1.79 9.32
CA ARG A 87 -4.96 1.49 10.75
C ARG A 87 -5.68 2.64 11.42
N VAL A 88 -6.86 2.38 11.95
CA VAL A 88 -7.64 3.35 12.73
C VAL A 88 -7.47 3.02 14.20
N ARG A 89 -6.81 3.91 14.95
CA ARG A 89 -6.64 3.77 16.40
C ARG A 89 -7.76 4.49 17.13
N PHE A 90 -8.46 3.75 17.97
CA PHE A 90 -9.52 4.25 18.83
C PHE A 90 -8.97 4.72 20.19
N PRO A 91 -9.70 5.61 20.90
CA PRO A 91 -9.31 6.09 22.23
C PRO A 91 -9.23 4.99 23.30
N ASP A 92 -9.91 3.87 23.10
CA ASP A 92 -9.94 2.69 23.98
C ASP A 92 -8.75 1.72 23.72
N ASN A 93 -7.75 2.16 22.95
CA ASN A 93 -6.59 1.39 22.50
C ASN A 93 -6.89 0.25 21.53
N HIS A 94 -8.11 0.14 21.01
CA HIS A 94 -8.37 -0.76 19.90
C HIS A 94 -7.83 -0.18 18.59
N THR A 95 -7.37 -1.07 17.70
CA THR A 95 -6.96 -0.71 16.34
C THR A 95 -7.75 -1.54 15.34
N LEU A 96 -8.40 -0.86 14.39
CA LEU A 96 -9.03 -1.48 13.23
C LEU A 96 -8.05 -1.39 12.06
N GLU A 97 -7.67 -2.53 11.50
CA GLU A 97 -6.86 -2.60 10.29
C GLU A 97 -7.75 -2.98 9.10
N ALA A 98 -7.59 -2.27 7.99
CA ALA A 98 -8.30 -2.55 6.76
C ALA A 98 -7.38 -2.31 5.55
N THR A 99 -7.52 -3.16 4.53
CA THR A 99 -6.75 -3.05 3.28
C THR A 99 -7.64 -2.47 2.19
N PHE A 100 -7.14 -1.43 1.53
CA PHE A 100 -7.81 -0.70 0.46
C PHE A 100 -6.96 -0.71 -0.80
N HIS A 101 -7.58 -0.39 -1.94
CA HIS A 101 -6.84 -0.11 -3.17
C HIS A 101 -6.33 1.34 -3.17
N PRO A 102 -5.12 1.65 -3.67
CA PRO A 102 -4.57 3.01 -3.62
C PRO A 102 -5.40 4.09 -4.34
N SER A 103 -6.21 3.68 -5.32
CA SER A 103 -7.12 4.55 -6.08
C SER A 103 -8.49 4.74 -5.40
N GLU A 104 -8.75 4.03 -4.29
CA GLU A 104 -9.99 4.20 -3.53
C GLU A 104 -9.99 5.52 -2.76
N LYS A 105 -11.20 6.05 -2.55
CA LYS A 105 -11.41 7.31 -1.85
C LYS A 105 -11.36 7.07 -0.34
N ILE A 106 -10.96 8.09 0.40
CA ILE A 106 -11.03 8.10 1.87
C ILE A 106 -12.46 7.86 2.35
N GLN A 107 -13.48 8.24 1.58
CA GLN A 107 -14.89 7.92 1.85
C GLN A 107 -15.11 6.42 2.15
N CYS A 108 -14.41 5.50 1.47
CA CYS A 108 -14.52 4.06 1.71
C CYS A 108 -14.16 3.69 3.16
N LEU A 109 -13.15 4.37 3.74
CA LEU A 109 -12.77 4.19 5.13
C LEU A 109 -13.85 4.73 6.08
N ILE A 110 -14.46 5.87 5.76
CA ILE A 110 -15.53 6.46 6.57
C ILE A 110 -16.77 5.57 6.57
N ASP A 111 -17.12 5.01 5.40
CA ASP A 111 -18.26 4.11 5.26
C ASP A 111 -18.03 2.78 5.99
N LEU A 112 -16.79 2.25 5.95
CA LEU A 112 -16.40 1.12 6.77
C LEU A 112 -16.56 1.44 8.26
N LEU A 113 -16.06 2.59 8.71
CA LEU A 113 -16.15 3.01 10.10
C LEU A 113 -17.60 3.12 10.59
N LYS A 114 -18.50 3.66 9.76
CA LYS A 114 -19.93 3.73 10.10
C LYS A 114 -20.59 2.36 10.30
N ARG A 115 -20.06 1.29 9.70
CA ARG A 115 -20.60 -0.08 9.88
C ARG A 115 -20.05 -0.77 11.13
N VAL A 116 -18.79 -0.50 11.48
CA VAL A 116 -18.09 -1.18 12.59
C VAL A 116 -18.19 -0.45 13.93
N VAL A 117 -18.54 0.83 13.92
CA VAL A 117 -18.71 1.64 15.14
C VAL A 117 -20.05 1.33 15.79
N ALA A 118 -20.10 1.20 17.11
CA ALA A 118 -21.32 0.86 17.86
C ALA A 118 -22.42 1.92 17.75
N HIS A 119 -22.02 3.19 17.58
CA HIS A 119 -22.92 4.34 17.53
C HIS A 119 -22.70 5.15 16.23
N PRO A 120 -23.24 4.71 15.09
CA PRO A 120 -23.06 5.40 13.80
C PRO A 120 -23.67 6.80 13.75
N ASP A 121 -24.65 7.08 14.61
CA ASP A 121 -25.30 8.40 14.72
C ASP A 121 -24.42 9.45 15.41
N THR A 122 -23.31 9.03 16.05
CA THR A 122 -22.41 9.95 16.75
C THR A 122 -21.42 10.57 15.77
N SER A 123 -21.31 11.91 15.79
CA SER A 123 -20.33 12.62 14.96
C SER A 123 -18.91 12.31 15.40
N PHE A 124 -18.14 11.74 14.48
CA PHE A 124 -16.72 11.43 14.66
C PHE A 124 -15.85 12.11 13.61
N TYR A 125 -14.56 12.24 13.91
CA TYR A 125 -13.56 12.74 12.98
C TYR A 125 -12.28 11.91 13.05
N LEU A 126 -11.54 11.89 11.93
CA LEU A 126 -10.24 11.25 11.83
C LEU A 126 -9.14 12.30 11.76
N TYR A 127 -8.00 12.02 12.40
CA TYR A 127 -6.85 12.91 12.36
C TYR A 127 -5.53 12.14 12.35
N THR A 128 -4.48 12.76 11.82
CA THR A 128 -3.09 12.28 11.88
C THR A 128 -2.29 13.10 12.88
N THR A 129 -1.24 12.52 13.47
CA THR A 129 -0.30 13.18 14.39
C THR A 129 1.10 12.61 14.25
N PRO A 130 2.18 13.41 14.48
CA PRO A 130 2.22 14.84 14.77
C PRO A 130 2.68 15.68 13.55
N PRO A 131 2.06 16.82 13.20
CA PRO A 131 1.07 17.62 13.94
C PRO A 131 -0.39 17.16 13.75
N LYS A 132 -1.29 17.53 14.68
CA LYS A 132 -2.73 17.19 14.60
C LYS A 132 -3.37 17.81 13.37
N LYS A 133 -3.60 16.99 12.34
CA LYS A 133 -4.30 17.38 11.11
C LYS A 133 -5.55 16.52 10.93
N GLN A 134 -6.71 17.15 10.95
CA GLN A 134 -7.97 16.46 10.64
C GLN A 134 -8.07 16.18 9.14
N ILE A 135 -8.61 15.01 8.80
CA ILE A 135 -8.89 14.61 7.43
C ILE A 135 -10.27 15.16 7.08
N LYS A 136 -10.33 16.14 6.17
CA LYS A 136 -11.57 16.80 5.73
C LYS A 136 -12.01 16.36 4.34
N ASP A 137 -11.05 16.07 3.47
CA ASP A 137 -11.28 15.77 2.06
C ASP A 137 -11.54 14.28 1.84
N PHE A 138 -12.78 13.83 2.05
CA PHE A 138 -13.15 12.42 1.90
C PHE A 138 -13.21 11.94 0.43
N SER A 139 -13.26 12.86 -0.52
CA SER A 139 -13.28 12.57 -1.97
C SER A 139 -11.89 12.25 -2.54
N GLN A 140 -10.82 12.51 -1.79
CA GLN A 140 -9.44 12.27 -2.19
C GLN A 140 -9.11 10.77 -2.10
N ASP A 141 -8.25 10.30 -3.01
CA ASP A 141 -7.75 8.93 -3.01
C ASP A 141 -6.60 8.72 -2.01
N PHE A 142 -6.41 7.48 -1.55
CA PHE A 142 -5.35 7.14 -0.59
C PHE A 142 -3.95 7.50 -1.11
N TYR A 143 -3.70 7.36 -2.42
CA TYR A 143 -2.41 7.70 -3.03
C TYR A 143 -2.11 9.20 -2.95
N THR A 144 -3.04 10.05 -3.38
CA THR A 144 -2.87 11.51 -3.33
C THR A 144 -2.85 12.03 -1.89
N ALA A 145 -3.58 11.38 -0.97
CA ALA A 145 -3.58 11.72 0.44
C ALA A 145 -2.27 11.34 1.17
N GLY A 146 -1.42 10.53 0.54
CA GLY A 146 -0.16 10.07 1.12
C GLY A 146 -0.30 8.92 2.12
N PHE A 147 -1.39 8.15 2.04
CA PHE A 147 -1.67 7.01 2.93
C PHE A 147 -1.18 5.66 2.38
N ILE A 148 -0.20 5.70 1.48
CA ILE A 148 0.37 4.54 0.79
C ILE A 148 1.85 4.39 1.15
N PRO A 149 2.34 3.17 1.44
CA PRO A 149 1.65 1.86 1.39
C PRO A 149 0.73 1.59 2.58
N GLY A 150 0.78 2.43 3.60
CA GLY A 150 -0.16 2.39 4.70
C GLY A 150 -0.04 3.62 5.59
N ALA A 151 -1.06 3.83 6.42
CA ALA A 151 -1.11 4.94 7.36
C ALA A 151 -1.83 4.56 8.64
N ILE A 152 -1.46 5.24 9.73
CA ILE A 152 -2.19 5.22 10.99
C ILE A 152 -2.95 6.54 11.15
N VAL A 153 -4.23 6.42 11.42
CA VAL A 153 -5.13 7.55 11.70
C VAL A 153 -5.79 7.32 13.05
N TYR A 154 -6.12 8.41 13.72
CA TYR A 154 -6.70 8.39 15.06
C TYR A 154 -8.17 8.78 14.96
N PHE A 155 -9.00 8.03 15.67
CA PHE A 155 -10.43 8.25 15.77
C PHE A 155 -10.75 9.09 17.01
N ALA A 156 -11.68 10.04 16.89
CA ALA A 156 -12.22 10.79 18.01
C ALA A 156 -13.67 11.21 17.76
N HIS A 157 -14.44 11.31 18.85
CA HIS A 157 -15.78 11.90 18.86
C HIS A 157 -15.72 13.39 19.16
N ASP A 158 -16.71 14.14 18.67
CA ASP A 158 -16.90 15.55 18.99
C ASP A 158 -17.68 15.79 20.30
N GLN A 159 -18.11 14.70 20.96
CA GLN A 159 -18.84 14.79 22.22
C GLN A 159 -17.93 15.35 23.33
N PRO A 160 -18.41 16.30 24.15
CA PRO A 160 -17.70 16.70 25.36
C PRO A 160 -17.56 15.46 26.24
N LYS A 161 -16.35 15.17 26.71
CA LYS A 161 -16.13 14.13 27.73
C LYS A 161 -16.98 14.50 28.94
N ASP A 162 -18.08 13.79 29.15
CA ASP A 162 -18.76 13.80 30.43
C ASP A 162 -17.91 12.94 31.37
N ASP A 163 -17.37 13.55 32.41
CA ASP A 163 -16.32 13.00 33.30
C ASP A 163 -16.85 11.90 34.26
N GLY A 164 -17.87 11.13 33.86
CA GLY A 164 -18.42 10.07 34.70
C GLY A 164 -19.43 9.16 34.00
N ALA A 165 -19.14 7.86 34.05
CA ALA A 165 -20.10 6.76 33.90
C ALA A 165 -20.67 6.49 32.49
N SER A 166 -19.85 5.85 31.65
CA SER A 166 -20.09 4.53 31.05
C SER A 166 -19.13 4.40 29.87
N SER A 167 -18.16 3.50 29.98
CA SER A 167 -17.24 3.19 28.88
C SER A 167 -18.02 2.44 27.81
N THR A 168 -18.86 3.13 27.05
CA THR A 168 -19.51 2.53 25.90
C THR A 168 -18.41 2.19 24.88
N PRO A 169 -18.34 0.93 24.42
CA PRO A 169 -17.31 0.54 23.46
C PRO A 169 -17.49 1.34 22.17
N TYR A 170 -16.37 1.79 21.59
CA TYR A 170 -16.40 2.52 20.32
C TYR A 170 -16.72 1.59 19.14
N LEU A 171 -16.24 0.35 19.21
CA LEU A 171 -16.52 -0.69 18.23
C LEU A 171 -17.77 -1.48 18.62
N SER A 172 -18.51 -1.97 17.64
CA SER A 172 -19.64 -2.86 17.86
C SER A 172 -19.19 -4.17 18.52
N GLU A 173 -20.08 -4.77 19.32
CA GLU A 173 -19.80 -6.02 20.04
C GLU A 173 -19.43 -7.18 19.11
N GLU A 174 -20.01 -7.21 17.90
CA GLU A 174 -19.70 -8.18 16.85
C GLU A 174 -18.20 -8.10 16.47
N ILE A 175 -17.71 -6.90 16.18
CA ILE A 175 -16.31 -6.67 15.79
C ILE A 175 -15.34 -6.95 16.94
N LEU A 176 -15.75 -6.64 18.17
CA LEU A 176 -14.96 -6.97 19.36
C LEU A 176 -14.87 -8.49 19.58
N SER A 177 -15.97 -9.22 19.36
CA SER A 177 -16.02 -10.68 19.52
C SER A 177 -15.19 -11.40 18.45
N LEU A 178 -15.13 -10.86 17.23
CA LEU A 178 -14.31 -11.42 16.14
C LEU A 178 -12.79 -11.34 16.42
N LYS A 179 -12.33 -10.52 17.37
CA LYS A 179 -10.93 -10.52 17.78
C LYS A 179 -10.53 -11.81 18.50
N ASP A 180 -11.49 -12.46 19.16
CA ASP A 180 -11.27 -13.69 19.95
C ASP A 180 -11.37 -14.95 19.07
N LEU A 181 -12.07 -14.87 17.93
CA LEU A 181 -12.16 -15.91 16.92
C LEU A 181 -11.11 -15.68 15.83
N GLU A 182 -9.89 -16.19 16.06
CA GLU A 182 -8.83 -16.25 15.06
C GLU A 182 -9.24 -17.16 13.89
N VAL A 183 -9.82 -16.58 12.83
CA VAL A 183 -10.24 -17.33 11.64
C VAL A 183 -9.03 -17.78 10.83
N THR A 184 -8.79 -19.09 10.88
CA THR A 184 -7.99 -19.85 9.92
C THR A 184 -8.66 -19.79 8.54
N THR A 185 -8.20 -18.89 7.67
CA THR A 185 -8.56 -18.97 6.24
C THR A 185 -7.66 -19.98 5.53
N LYS A 186 -8.27 -21.16 5.35
CA LYS A 186 -7.93 -22.28 4.50
C LYS A 186 -7.28 -21.88 3.17
N ALA A 187 -6.09 -22.42 2.92
CA ALA A 187 -5.51 -22.51 1.60
C ALA A 187 -6.43 -23.34 0.69
N GLU A 188 -6.96 -22.74 -0.35
CA GLU A 188 -7.41 -23.48 -1.52
C GLU A 188 -6.21 -23.71 -2.43
N GLU A 189 -5.94 -24.99 -2.67
CA GLU A 189 -4.96 -25.49 -3.62
C GLU A 189 -5.23 -24.97 -5.04
N PRO A 190 -4.18 -24.86 -5.87
CA PRO A 190 -4.31 -24.54 -7.28
C PRO A 190 -5.02 -25.68 -8.01
N VAL A 191 -6.20 -25.42 -8.57
CA VAL A 191 -6.83 -26.33 -9.52
C VAL A 191 -6.11 -26.16 -10.87
N GLU A 192 -5.28 -27.13 -11.22
CA GLU A 192 -4.72 -27.32 -12.56
C GLU A 192 -5.85 -27.47 -13.60
N PRO A 193 -5.75 -26.82 -14.77
CA PRO A 193 -6.57 -27.19 -15.92
C PRO A 193 -5.99 -28.42 -16.61
N SER A 194 -6.52 -29.60 -16.26
CA SER A 194 -6.40 -30.83 -17.07
C SER A 194 -7.51 -30.83 -18.12
N SER A 195 -7.14 -30.88 -19.40
CA SER A 195 -7.92 -31.46 -20.51
C SER A 195 -7.07 -31.47 -21.79
N GLU A 196 -6.37 -32.57 -22.05
CA GLU A 196 -6.06 -33.02 -23.42
C GLU A 196 -7.31 -33.68 -24.02
N PRO A 197 -7.47 -33.68 -25.35
CA PRO A 197 -7.44 -35.00 -25.98
C PRO A 197 -6.55 -35.10 -27.23
N ASP A 198 -5.79 -36.19 -27.25
CA ASP A 198 -5.14 -36.84 -28.39
C ASP A 198 -6.10 -37.10 -29.58
N THR A 199 -5.59 -36.96 -30.81
CA THR A 199 -5.52 -38.04 -31.83
C THR A 199 -4.79 -37.53 -33.09
N THR A 200 -3.57 -38.05 -33.28
CA THR A 200 -3.00 -38.67 -34.50
C THR A 200 -3.49 -38.24 -35.89
N ASP A 201 -2.61 -37.68 -36.73
CA ASP A 201 -1.92 -38.43 -37.82
C ASP A 201 -1.09 -37.53 -38.77
N ALA A 202 0.01 -38.12 -39.25
CA ALA A 202 0.80 -37.83 -40.46
C ALA A 202 1.52 -36.48 -40.67
N GLY A 203 2.86 -36.56 -40.70
CA GLY A 203 3.78 -35.55 -41.27
C GLY A 203 3.74 -35.48 -42.81
N PRO A 204 4.73 -34.87 -43.51
CA PRO A 204 6.09 -34.53 -43.08
C PRO A 204 6.53 -33.07 -43.30
N ALA A 205 7.67 -32.72 -42.68
CA ALA A 205 8.48 -31.52 -42.97
C ALA A 205 8.92 -31.48 -44.46
N PRO A 206 9.33 -30.31 -45.01
CA PRO A 206 10.76 -29.97 -44.90
C PRO A 206 11.15 -28.45 -45.00
N VAL A 207 12.39 -28.16 -44.55
CA VAL A 207 13.34 -27.11 -44.98
C VAL A 207 13.21 -25.64 -44.46
N GLU A 208 14.07 -25.32 -43.48
CA GLU A 208 15.19 -24.34 -43.55
C GLU A 208 14.97 -22.96 -44.22
N GLN A 209 15.11 -21.87 -43.43
CA GLN A 209 16.23 -20.89 -43.54
C GLN A 209 16.03 -19.65 -42.63
N GLU A 210 17.01 -19.42 -41.73
CA GLU A 210 17.33 -18.10 -41.17
C GLU A 210 17.75 -17.12 -42.28
N PRO A 211 17.62 -15.81 -42.03
CA PRO A 211 18.78 -14.97 -42.30
C PRO A 211 19.09 -14.00 -41.16
N LYS A 212 20.33 -14.08 -40.69
CA LYS A 212 21.07 -13.04 -39.96
C LYS A 212 21.99 -12.32 -40.98
N PRO A 213 22.76 -11.30 -40.56
CA PRO A 213 22.46 -9.87 -40.50
C PRO A 213 23.12 -9.05 -41.63
N ALA A 214 22.64 -7.84 -41.95
CA ALA A 214 23.35 -6.91 -42.84
C ALA A 214 23.34 -5.45 -42.35
N GLU A 215 24.51 -5.06 -41.84
CA GLU A 215 25.25 -3.81 -42.11
C GLU A 215 24.63 -2.43 -41.83
N LYS A 216 25.22 -1.80 -40.79
CA LYS A 216 25.18 -0.37 -40.49
C LYS A 216 25.67 0.46 -41.70
N LYS A 217 24.83 1.38 -42.18
CA LYS A 217 25.32 2.56 -42.91
C LYS A 217 25.30 3.76 -41.96
N ASN A 218 26.49 4.17 -41.53
CA ASN A 218 26.74 5.40 -40.78
C ASN A 218 26.45 6.61 -41.68
N ALA A 219 25.21 7.08 -41.68
CA ALA A 219 24.83 8.31 -42.37
C ALA A 219 25.04 9.50 -41.43
N LYS A 220 26.08 10.30 -41.68
CA LYS A 220 26.27 11.58 -40.99
C LYS A 220 25.03 12.47 -41.22
N PRO A 221 24.36 12.94 -40.17
CA PRO A 221 23.15 13.73 -40.31
C PRO A 221 23.47 15.12 -40.85
N LYS A 222 22.55 15.64 -41.68
CA LYS A 222 22.71 16.88 -42.48
C LYS A 222 22.90 18.17 -41.67
N TRP A 223 22.83 18.14 -40.35
CA TRP A 223 23.14 19.30 -39.49
C TRP A 223 24.64 19.48 -39.21
N PHE A 224 25.47 18.52 -39.62
CA PHE A 224 26.93 18.56 -39.44
C PHE A 224 27.62 19.09 -40.71
N LYS A 225 27.67 20.41 -40.87
CA LYS A 225 28.56 21.10 -41.83
C LYS A 225 29.11 22.37 -41.20
N MET A 226 30.44 22.47 -41.24
CA MET A 226 31.30 23.57 -40.82
C MET A 226 31.57 24.49 -42.01
#